data_AF-A0A835JVG6-F1
#
_entry.id   AF-A0A835JVG6-F1
#
_cell.length_a   1.000
_cell.length_b   1.000
_cell.length_c   1.000
_cell.angle_alpha   90.00
_cell.angle_beta   90.00
_cell.angle_gamma   90.00
#
_symmetry.space_group_name_H-M   'P 1'
#
loop_
_entity.id
_entity.type
_entity.pdbx_description
1 polymer ?
#
loop_
_entity_poly.entity_id
_entity_poly.type
_entity_poly.pdbx_seq_one_letter_code
_entity_poly.pdbx_strand_id
1 'polypeptide(L)'
;MVLYKQKKNQAAKGNRFLISVTVLGSAGPIRFVVNEEELVVAVIDTALKSYAREGRLPILGSDLNDFLLYCPNAGSDAISPWETIGSLGSRNFMLCKKPQHLKVAEGDGKSNAAIAQKGSGSWMAWINKSLKY
;
A
#
# COMPACT_ATOMS: atom_id res chain seq x y z
N MET A 1 -15.06 36.99 9.16
CA MET A 1 -14.02 36.25 9.90
C MET A 1 -14.40 34.78 9.93
N VAL A 2 -13.68 33.91 9.21
CA VAL A 2 -13.99 32.48 9.17
C VAL A 2 -13.14 31.80 10.26
N LEU A 3 -13.80 31.28 11.30
CA LEU A 3 -13.16 30.51 12.35
C LEU A 3 -12.62 29.20 11.75
N TYR A 4 -11.30 29.10 11.58
CA TYR A 4 -10.65 27.82 11.40
C TYR A 4 -10.78 27.04 12.72
N LYS A 5 -11.74 26.12 12.79
CA LYS A 5 -11.81 25.10 13.84
C LYS A 5 -10.56 24.23 13.68
N GLN A 6 -9.51 24.55 14.44
CA GLN A 6 -8.38 23.66 14.60
C GLN A 6 -8.91 22.37 15.23
N LYS A 7 -8.99 21.31 14.42
CA LYS A 7 -9.20 19.95 14.91
C LYS A 7 -7.99 19.61 15.75
N LYS A 8 -8.13 19.74 17.07
CA LYS A 8 -7.13 19.36 18.07
C LYS A 8 -6.88 17.88 17.87
N ASN A 9 -5.86 17.53 17.10
CA ASN A 9 -5.36 16.16 17.03
C ASN A 9 -4.93 15.84 18.45
N GLN A 10 -5.71 15.01 19.15
CA GLN A 10 -5.26 14.40 20.39
C GLN A 10 -3.90 13.81 20.06
N ALA A 11 -2.85 14.36 20.67
CA ALA A 11 -1.52 13.81 20.57
C ALA A 11 -1.62 12.44 21.24
N ALA A 12 -1.90 11.41 20.44
CA ALA A 12 -1.79 10.03 20.87
C ALA A 12 -0.41 9.91 21.52
N LYS A 13 -0.39 9.43 22.75
CA LYS A 13 0.78 9.37 23.63
C LYS A 13 1.70 8.22 23.18
N GLY A 14 1.99 8.16 21.89
CA GLY A 14 2.76 7.12 21.22
C GLY A 14 3.93 7.74 20.46
N ASN A 15 5.02 6.98 20.32
CA ASN A 15 6.16 7.42 19.54
C ASN A 15 5.73 7.65 18.10
N ARG A 16 5.96 8.86 17.60
CA ARG A 16 5.69 9.22 16.21
C ARG A 16 6.98 9.16 15.42
N PHE A 17 6.91 8.58 14.24
CA PHE A 17 8.05 8.50 13.35
C PHE A 17 7.66 8.78 11.91
N LEU A 18 8.65 9.24 11.15
CA LEU A 18 8.51 9.49 9.73
C LEU A 18 8.66 8.17 8.98
N ILE A 19 7.70 7.87 8.11
CA ILE A 19 7.79 6.76 7.16
C ILE A 19 7.85 7.27 5.73
N SER A 20 8.42 6.44 4.87
CA SER A 20 8.54 6.62 3.43
C SER A 20 7.82 5.48 2.73
N VAL A 21 6.75 5.81 2.02
CA VAL A 21 5.93 4.85 1.28
C VAL A 21 6.15 5.06 -0.22
N THR A 22 6.76 4.08 -0.88
CA THR A 22 6.94 4.07 -2.33
C THR A 22 5.76 3.36 -2.97
N VAL A 23 5.01 4.07 -3.82
CA VAL A 23 3.93 3.44 -4.60
C VAL A 23 4.52 2.87 -5.88
N LEU A 24 4.17 1.63 -6.20
CA LEU A 24 4.60 0.99 -7.44
C LEU A 24 4.13 1.80 -8.67
N GLY A 25 5.07 2.14 -9.55
CA GLY A 25 4.80 2.93 -10.76
C GLY A 25 4.73 4.44 -10.55
N SER A 26 4.93 4.93 -9.31
CA SER A 26 5.00 6.37 -9.04
C SER A 26 6.39 6.95 -9.23
N ALA A 27 6.48 8.28 -9.40
CA ALA A 27 7.75 8.99 -9.60
C ALA A 27 8.67 9.04 -8.36
N GLY A 28 8.20 8.63 -7.18
CA GLY A 28 9.00 8.64 -5.96
C GLY A 28 8.19 8.27 -4.71
N PRO A 29 8.83 8.25 -3.53
CA PRO A 29 8.14 7.97 -2.28
C PRO A 29 7.31 9.16 -1.78
N ILE A 30 6.29 8.85 -0.99
CA ILE A 30 5.55 9.82 -0.17
C ILE A 30 6.03 9.67 1.26
N ARG A 31 6.22 10.79 1.95
CA ARG A 31 6.68 10.81 3.33
C ARG A 31 5.67 11.47 4.23
N PHE A 32 5.30 10.79 5.31
CA PHE A 32 4.39 11.32 6.32
C PHE A 32 4.68 10.70 7.68
N VAL A 33 4.17 11.35 8.73
CA VAL A 33 4.37 10.94 10.12
C VAL A 33 3.22 10.05 10.55
N VAL A 34 3.55 8.90 11.14
CA VAL A 34 2.59 7.93 11.71
C VAL A 34 2.92 7.65 13.17
N ASN A 35 1.93 7.13 13.90
CA ASN A 35 2.15 6.64 15.26
C ASN A 35 2.59 5.16 15.23
N GLU A 36 3.40 4.76 16.21
CA GLU A 36 3.84 3.36 16.36
C GLU A 36 2.68 2.36 16.51
N GLU A 37 1.62 2.76 17.20
CA GLU A 37 0.43 1.95 17.48
C GLU A 37 -0.58 1.95 16.31
N GLU A 38 -0.28 2.65 15.22
CA GLU A 38 -1.21 2.78 14.09
C GLU A 38 -1.28 1.50 13.27
N LEU A 39 -2.50 1.08 12.94
CA LEU A 39 -2.71 -0.11 12.12
C LEU A 39 -2.29 0.13 10.68
N VAL A 40 -1.81 -0.92 10.02
CA VAL A 40 -1.38 -0.89 8.62
C VAL A 40 -2.51 -0.42 7.69
N VAL A 41 -3.76 -0.79 7.96
CA VAL A 41 -4.94 -0.29 7.19
C VAL A 41 -5.03 1.24 7.22
N ALA A 42 -4.82 1.85 8.40
CA ALA A 42 -4.87 3.30 8.56
C ALA A 42 -3.69 4.00 7.87
N VAL A 43 -2.52 3.35 7.88
CA VAL A 43 -1.34 3.82 7.13
C VAL A 43 -1.58 3.78 5.62
N ILE A 44 -2.21 2.72 5.10
CA ILE A 44 -2.58 2.61 3.68
C ILE A 44 -3.56 3.72 3.30
N ASP A 45 -4.61 3.94 4.10
CA ASP A 45 -5.59 5.01 3.88
C ASP A 45 -4.92 6.39 3.84
N THR A 46 -4.04 6.67 4.81
CA THR A 46 -3.29 7.92 4.88
C THR A 46 -2.35 8.08 3.68
N ALA A 47 -1.70 7.01 3.24
CA ALA A 47 -0.85 7.02 2.07
C ALA A 47 -1.64 7.33 0.79
N LEU A 48 -2.79 6.69 0.57
CA LEU A 48 -3.65 6.93 -0.59
C LEU A 48 -4.18 8.37 -0.61
N LYS A 49 -4.64 8.88 0.54
CA LYS A 49 -5.09 10.28 0.68
C LYS A 49 -3.97 11.26 0.41
N SER A 50 -2.77 11.02 0.93
CA SER A 50 -1.61 11.88 0.69
C SER A 50 -1.19 11.85 -0.77
N TYR A 51 -1.22 10.66 -1.39
CA TYR A 51 -0.92 10.46 -2.80
C TYR A 51 -1.87 11.25 -3.72
N ALA A 52 -3.16 11.16 -3.46
CA ALA A 52 -4.18 11.91 -4.21
C ALA A 52 -4.04 13.42 -3.99
N ARG A 53 -3.72 13.86 -2.76
CA ARG A 53 -3.49 15.28 -2.44
C ARG A 53 -2.27 15.86 -3.15
N GLU A 54 -1.24 15.05 -3.35
CA GLU A 54 -0.06 15.45 -4.13
C GLU A 54 -0.31 15.41 -5.65
N GLY A 55 -1.47 14.91 -6.11
CA GLY A 55 -1.79 14.85 -7.54
C GLY A 55 -0.90 13.89 -8.33
N ARG A 56 -0.39 12.84 -7.68
CA ARG A 56 0.56 11.91 -8.30
C ARG A 56 -0.08 10.96 -9.29
N LEU A 57 0.74 10.45 -10.20
CA LEU A 57 0.41 9.42 -11.17
C LEU A 57 1.20 8.14 -10.91
N PRO A 58 0.61 6.95 -11.10
CA PRO A 58 -0.75 6.69 -11.60
C PRO A 58 -1.87 7.06 -10.62
N ILE A 59 -3.06 7.38 -11.12
CA ILE A 59 -4.23 7.66 -10.28
C ILE A 59 -4.63 6.37 -9.54
N LEU A 60 -4.55 6.41 -8.22
CA LEU A 60 -4.95 5.30 -7.36
C LEU A 60 -6.44 5.39 -7.02
N GLY A 61 -7.09 4.24 -6.87
CA GLY A 61 -8.45 4.18 -6.35
C GLY A 61 -8.52 4.49 -4.85
N SER A 62 -9.74 4.49 -4.31
CA SER A 62 -9.99 4.77 -2.89
C SER A 62 -10.23 3.51 -2.04
N ASP A 63 -10.32 2.33 -2.66
CA ASP A 63 -10.56 1.08 -1.93
C ASP A 63 -9.27 0.59 -1.28
N LEU A 64 -9.28 0.47 0.04
CA LEU A 64 -8.14 0.00 0.85
C LEU A 64 -7.85 -1.48 0.59
N ASN A 65 -8.88 -2.27 0.28
CA ASN A 65 -8.74 -3.72 0.11
C ASN A 65 -7.96 -4.08 -1.16
N ASP A 66 -7.92 -3.17 -2.13
CA ASP A 66 -7.15 -3.29 -3.35
C ASP A 66 -5.65 -3.09 -3.13
N PHE A 67 -5.19 -2.72 -1.94
CA PHE A 67 -3.78 -2.44 -1.70
C PHE A 67 -3.15 -3.37 -0.67
N LEU A 68 -1.85 -3.58 -0.83
CA LEU A 68 -0.98 -4.29 0.11
C LEU A 68 0.23 -3.42 0.41
N LEU A 69 0.61 -3.41 1.69
CA LEU A 69 1.83 -2.77 2.16
C LEU A 69 2.91 -3.84 2.36
N TYR A 70 4.11 -3.56 1.88
CA TYR A 70 5.26 -4.44 2.01
C TYR A 70 6.39 -3.74 2.77
N CYS A 71 7.06 -4.50 3.63
CA CYS A 71 8.27 -4.07 4.31
C CYS A 71 9.48 -4.76 3.64
N PRO A 72 10.46 -4.01 3.09
CA PRO A 72 11.66 -4.59 2.51
C PRO A 72 12.44 -5.50 3.47
N ASN A 73 12.34 -5.24 4.78
CA ASN A 73 13.07 -5.95 5.82
C ASN A 73 12.33 -7.19 6.33
N ALA A 74 11.03 -7.34 6.04
CA ALA A 74 10.19 -8.42 6.57
C ALA A 74 10.06 -9.62 5.62
N GLY A 75 10.83 -9.66 4.52
CA GLY A 75 10.72 -10.68 3.49
C GLY A 75 9.72 -10.34 2.38
N SER A 76 9.32 -11.34 1.59
CA SER A 76 8.42 -11.15 0.43
C SER A 76 6.93 -11.07 0.79
N ASP A 77 6.59 -11.19 2.07
CA ASP A 77 5.21 -11.34 2.51
C ASP A 77 4.58 -9.98 2.78
N ALA A 78 3.30 -9.86 2.40
CA ALA A 78 2.55 -8.65 2.65
C ALA A 78 2.28 -8.52 4.15
N ILE A 79 2.39 -7.29 4.65
CA ILE A 79 2.11 -6.99 6.05
C ILE A 79 0.62 -7.20 6.30
N SER A 80 0.28 -7.81 7.44
CA SER A 80 -1.11 -7.98 7.82
C SER A 80 -1.79 -6.62 8.01
N PRO A 81 -2.99 -6.39 7.45
CA PRO A 81 -3.73 -5.14 7.64
C PRO A 81 -3.98 -4.78 9.14
N TRP A 82 -4.02 -5.80 9.99
CA TRP A 82 -4.31 -5.69 11.43
C TRP A 82 -3.06 -5.55 12.31
N GLU A 83 -1.87 -5.58 11.73
CA GLU A 83 -0.63 -5.33 12.46
C GLU A 83 -0.39 -3.84 12.69
N THR A 84 0.35 -3.52 13.75
CA THR A 84 0.81 -2.16 14.02
C THR A 84 2.07 -1.88 13.21
N ILE A 85 2.14 -0.69 12.61
CA ILE A 85 3.27 -0.28 11.77
C ILE A 85 4.59 -0.24 12.55
N GLY A 86 4.53 0.05 13.85
CA GLY A 86 5.67 0.08 14.75
C GLY A 86 6.37 -1.26 14.95
N SER A 87 5.60 -2.35 15.00
CA SER A 87 6.13 -3.70 15.25
C SER A 87 7.10 -4.18 14.18
N LEU A 88 7.01 -3.61 12.97
CA LEU A 88 7.84 -3.96 11.83
C LEU A 88 9.25 -3.37 11.90
N GLY A 89 9.48 -2.36 12.75
CA GLY A 89 10.77 -1.69 12.92
C GLY A 89 11.32 -1.00 11.65
N SER A 90 10.53 -0.90 10.58
CA SER A 90 10.93 -0.30 9.30
C SER A 90 10.37 1.11 9.15
N ARG A 91 11.08 1.91 8.36
CA ARG A 91 10.66 3.26 7.95
C ARG A 91 10.37 3.36 6.46
N ASN A 92 10.72 2.33 5.69
CA ASN A 92 10.52 2.29 4.25
C ASN A 92 9.53 1.18 3.93
N PHE A 93 8.49 1.53 3.18
CA PHE A 93 7.43 0.61 2.80
C PHE A 93 7.12 0.74 1.31
N MET A 94 6.61 -0.33 0.72
CA MET A 94 6.15 -0.34 -0.67
C MET A 94 4.65 -0.60 -0.71
N LEU A 95 3.90 0.29 -1.36
CA LEU A 95 2.47 0.16 -1.56
C LEU A 95 2.20 -0.39 -2.96
N CYS A 96 1.55 -1.54 -3.01
CA CYS A 96 1.22 -2.23 -4.25
C CYS A 96 -0.29 -2.38 -4.38
N LYS A 97 -0.83 -2.13 -5.57
CA LYS A 97 -2.22 -2.46 -5.90
C LYS A 97 -2.27 -3.96 -6.21
N LYS A 98 -3.19 -4.69 -5.58
CA LYS A 98 -3.53 -6.09 -5.91
C LYS A 98 -4.06 -6.15 -7.35
N PRO A 99 -3.78 -7.23 -8.08
CA PRO A 99 -4.46 -7.46 -9.34
C PRO A 99 -5.93 -7.75 -8.99
N GLN A 100 -6.82 -6.83 -9.34
CA GLN A 100 -8.23 -7.19 -9.43
C GLN A 100 -8.30 -8.28 -10.49
N HIS A 101 -8.71 -9.49 -10.11
CA HIS A 101 -9.12 -10.48 -11.09
C HIS A 101 -10.35 -9.88 -11.76
N LEU A 102 -10.11 -9.16 -12.88
CA LEU A 102 -11.17 -8.74 -13.77
C LEU A 102 -12.01 -9.99 -14.02
N LYS A 103 -13.21 -10.03 -13.44
CA LYS A 103 -14.25 -10.88 -13.97
C LYS A 103 -14.59 -10.26 -15.31
N VAL A 104 -13.79 -10.62 -16.32
CA VAL A 104 -14.17 -10.42 -17.72
C VAL A 104 -15.45 -11.23 -17.87
N ALA A 105 -16.56 -10.52 -18.02
CA ALA A 105 -17.80 -11.14 -18.45
C ALA A 105 -17.54 -11.78 -19.82
N GLU A 106 -17.60 -13.11 -19.82
CA GLU A 106 -18.06 -14.01 -20.87
C GLU A 106 -17.76 -13.63 -22.33
N GLY A 107 -16.81 -14.37 -22.90
CA GLY A 107 -16.46 -14.40 -24.31
C GLY A 107 -15.44 -15.51 -24.55
N ASP A 108 -15.94 -16.72 -24.76
CA ASP A 108 -15.29 -18.01 -25.00
C ASP A 108 -13.82 -18.05 -25.45
N GLY A 109 -13.03 -18.92 -24.81
CA GLY A 109 -11.85 -19.52 -25.44
C GLY A 109 -10.68 -19.93 -24.53
N LYS A 110 -10.81 -21.08 -23.84
CA LYS A 110 -9.74 -22.03 -23.47
C LYS A 110 -8.40 -21.48 -22.93
N SER A 111 -8.16 -21.66 -21.62
CA SER A 111 -7.08 -22.54 -21.14
C SER A 111 -7.16 -22.75 -19.62
N ASN A 112 -7.35 -24.00 -19.23
CA ASN A 112 -7.25 -24.49 -17.85
C ASN A 112 -5.81 -24.34 -17.33
N ALA A 113 -5.64 -23.81 -16.12
CA ALA A 113 -4.56 -24.23 -15.23
C ALA A 113 -5.02 -24.05 -13.78
N ALA A 114 -5.17 -25.19 -13.11
CA ALA A 114 -5.63 -25.32 -11.74
C ALA A 114 -4.66 -24.67 -10.74
N ILE A 115 -5.25 -24.27 -9.62
CA ILE A 115 -4.60 -23.74 -8.42
C ILE A 115 -3.58 -24.78 -7.89
N ALA A 116 -2.33 -24.35 -7.68
CA ALA A 116 -1.39 -25.03 -6.81
C ALA A 116 -0.72 -24.00 -5.91
N GLN A 117 -0.86 -24.21 -4.60
CA GLN A 117 -0.16 -23.50 -3.56
C GLN A 117 1.36 -23.67 -3.69
N LYS A 118 2.09 -22.77 -3.00
CA LYS A 118 3.49 -22.90 -2.56
C LYS A 118 4.52 -22.37 -3.54
N GLY A 119 5.14 -21.25 -3.16
CA GLY A 119 6.30 -20.70 -3.86
C GLY A 119 6.46 -19.21 -3.61
N SER A 120 7.17 -18.88 -2.52
CA SER A 120 7.89 -17.62 -2.38
C SER A 120 8.55 -17.26 -3.72
N GLY A 121 8.12 -16.17 -4.36
CA GLY A 121 8.65 -15.75 -5.67
C GLY A 121 7.68 -15.00 -6.60
N SER A 122 6.40 -14.89 -6.28
CA SER A 122 5.37 -14.40 -7.22
C SER A 122 5.47 -12.90 -7.59
N TRP A 123 6.00 -12.02 -6.73
CA TRP A 123 5.98 -10.57 -7.02
C TRP A 123 7.13 -10.05 -7.90
N MET A 124 8.30 -10.71 -7.94
CA MET A 124 9.43 -10.29 -8.79
C MET A 124 9.18 -10.64 -10.26
N ALA A 125 8.47 -11.74 -10.52
CA ALA A 125 8.00 -12.09 -11.85
C ALA A 125 6.98 -11.07 -12.39
N TRP A 126 6.26 -10.39 -11.50
CA TRP A 126 5.27 -9.37 -11.86
C TRP A 126 5.90 -8.01 -12.16
N ILE A 127 6.80 -7.51 -11.31
CA ILE A 127 7.45 -6.20 -11.52
C ILE A 127 8.24 -6.18 -12.84
N ASN A 128 8.91 -7.28 -13.20
CA ASN A 128 9.62 -7.39 -14.48
C ASN A 128 8.73 -7.35 -15.72
N LYS A 129 7.44 -7.70 -15.63
CA LYS A 129 6.52 -7.62 -16.78
C LYS A 129 6.06 -6.20 -17.09
N SER A 130 6.05 -5.29 -16.11
CA SER A 130 5.68 -3.88 -16.32
C SER A 130 6.82 -2.99 -16.85
N LEU A 131 8.05 -3.53 -16.95
CA LEU A 131 9.26 -2.79 -17.31
C LEU A 131 9.83 -3.16 -18.70
N LYS A 132 9.15 -4.02 -19.46
CA LYS A 132 9.55 -4.32 -20.84
C LYS A 132 8.88 -3.31 -21.77
N TYR A 133 9.68 -2.37 -22.26
CA TYR A 133 9.39 -1.53 -23.43
C TYR A 133 9.34 -2.38 -24.70
#